data_AF-A0A9N9EQZ0-F1
#
_entry.id   AF-A0A9N9EQZ0-F1
#
_cell.length_a   1.000
_cell.length_b   1.000
_cell.length_c   1.000
_cell.angle_alpha   90.00
_cell.angle_beta   90.00
_cell.angle_gamma   90.00
#
_symmetry.space_group_name_H-M   'P 1'
#
loop_
_entity.id
_entity.type
_entity.pdbx_description
1 polymer ?
#
loop_
_entity_poly.entity_id
_entity_poly.type
_entity_poly.pdbx_seq_one_letter_code
_entity_poly.pdbx_strand_id
1 'polypeptide(L)'
;TNIDEFITQGVVTKKALKRYLTGVNMDKLKRCGTMDRLETFVKEVFKICHNNYDIQAVKKLDYLTNSCKVPSRSGKNIASNIFL
;
A
#
# COMPACT_ATOMS: atom_id res chain seq x y z
N THR A 1 -21.75 -10.03 -0.55
CA THR A 1 -20.37 -10.17 -1.04
C THR A 1 -19.51 -10.62 0.11
N ASN A 2 -18.83 -11.77 0.00
CA ASN A 2 -17.95 -12.24 1.07
C ASN A 2 -16.71 -11.33 1.11
N ILE A 3 -16.43 -10.72 2.26
CA ILE A 3 -15.30 -9.80 2.38
C ILE A 3 -13.97 -10.54 2.24
N ASP A 4 -13.94 -11.83 2.58
CA ASP A 4 -12.79 -12.69 2.36
C ASP A 4 -12.51 -12.87 0.87
N GLU A 5 -13.53 -12.91 -0.01
CA GLU A 5 -13.32 -12.93 -1.46
C GLU A 5 -12.71 -11.62 -1.97
N PHE A 6 -13.17 -10.47 -1.46
CA PHE A 6 -12.63 -9.16 -1.84
C PHE A 6 -11.18 -8.99 -1.36
N ILE A 7 -10.88 -9.42 -0.13
CA ILE A 7 -9.54 -9.44 0.46
C ILE A 7 -8.62 -10.43 -0.27
N THR A 8 -9.16 -11.57 -0.73
CA THR A 8 -8.38 -12.61 -1.42
C THR A 8 -8.07 -12.23 -2.86
N GLN A 9 -8.92 -11.43 -3.52
CA GLN A 9 -8.67 -10.91 -4.86
C GLN A 9 -7.60 -9.79 -4.84
N GLY A 10 -6.33 -10.18 -4.70
CA GLY A 10 -5.18 -9.26 -4.80
C GLY A 10 -5.17 -8.44 -6.10
N VAL A 11 -5.84 -8.91 -7.16
CA VAL A 11 -6.05 -8.16 -8.42
C VAL A 11 -6.85 -6.87 -8.20
N VAL A 12 -7.88 -6.88 -7.35
CA VAL A 12 -8.73 -5.70 -7.08
C VAL A 12 -7.93 -4.66 -6.32
N THR A 13 -7.24 -5.06 -5.26
CA THR A 13 -6.36 -4.20 -4.47
C THR A 13 -5.26 -3.59 -5.34
N LYS A 14 -4.59 -4.39 -6.19
CA LYS A 14 -3.55 -3.90 -7.11
C LYS A 14 -4.11 -2.90 -8.13
N LYS A 15 -5.31 -3.15 -8.69
CA LYS A 15 -5.96 -2.22 -9.63
C LYS A 15 -6.32 -0.90 -8.96
N ALA A 16 -6.87 -0.94 -7.74
CA ALA A 16 -7.18 0.26 -6.97
C ALA A 16 -5.92 1.07 -6.66
N LEU A 17 -4.88 0.43 -6.09
CA LEU A 17 -3.60 1.07 -5.79
C LEU A 17 -2.95 1.69 -7.04
N LYS A 18 -3.01 1.03 -8.20
CA LYS A 18 -2.45 1.56 -9.46
C LYS A 18 -3.04 2.91 -9.86
N ARG A 19 -4.30 3.21 -9.50
CA ARG A 19 -4.93 4.53 -9.77
C ARG A 19 -4.30 5.66 -8.96
N TYR A 20 -3.81 5.36 -7.76
CA TYR A 20 -3.19 6.34 -6.87
C TYR A 20 -1.66 6.43 -7.06
N LEU A 21 -1.06 5.47 -7.76
CA LEU A 21 0.40 5.35 -7.96
C LEU A 21 0.85 5.78 -9.38
N THR A 22 0.14 6.69 -10.03
CA THR A 22 0.41 7.11 -11.42
C THR A 22 1.81 7.72 -11.62
N GLY A 23 2.33 8.39 -10.59
CA GLY A 23 3.67 8.97 -10.54
C GLY A 23 4.78 8.02 -10.07
N VAL A 24 4.46 6.75 -9.84
CA VAL A 24 5.40 5.76 -9.28
C VAL A 24 5.89 4.80 -10.36
N ASN A 25 7.17 4.46 -10.32
CA ASN A 25 7.74 3.43 -11.15
C ASN A 25 7.29 2.05 -10.65
N MET A 26 6.23 1.50 -11.25
CA MET A 26 5.60 0.25 -10.81
C MET A 26 6.56 -0.96 -10.85
N ASP A 27 7.50 -1.01 -11.80
CA ASP A 27 8.47 -2.11 -11.88
C ASP A 27 9.47 -2.06 -10.74
N LYS A 28 9.98 -0.87 -10.40
CA LYS A 28 10.82 -0.68 -9.21
C LYS A 28 10.03 -0.92 -7.92
N LEU A 29 8.77 -0.49 -7.86
CA LEU A 29 7.89 -0.67 -6.70
C LEU A 29 7.64 -2.15 -6.38
N LYS A 30 7.45 -2.98 -7.41
CA LYS A 30 7.37 -4.44 -7.29
C LYS A 30 8.71 -5.03 -6.85
N ARG A 31 9.81 -4.66 -7.50
CA ARG A 31 11.16 -5.19 -7.17
C ARG A 31 11.61 -4.87 -5.75
N CYS A 32 11.19 -3.74 -5.18
CA CYS A 32 11.53 -3.37 -3.81
C CYS A 32 10.52 -3.87 -2.75
N GLY A 33 9.54 -4.69 -3.14
CA GLY A 33 8.56 -5.28 -2.22
C GLY A 33 7.51 -4.32 -1.66
N THR A 34 7.56 -3.03 -2.00
CA THR A 34 6.59 -2.03 -1.51
C THR A 34 5.16 -2.38 -1.96
N MET A 35 4.99 -2.92 -3.17
CA MET A 35 3.66 -3.26 -3.67
C MET A 35 2.97 -4.32 -2.80
N ASP A 36 3.71 -5.33 -2.36
CA ASP A 36 3.17 -6.42 -1.54
C ASP A 36 2.82 -5.91 -0.14
N ARG A 37 3.66 -5.03 0.42
CA ARG A 37 3.37 -4.35 1.70
C ARG A 37 2.11 -3.48 1.62
N LEU A 38 1.93 -2.72 0.55
CA LEU A 38 0.71 -1.92 0.33
C LEU A 38 -0.53 -2.81 0.18
N GLU A 39 -0.39 -3.96 -0.49
CA GLU A 39 -1.47 -4.94 -0.59
C GLU A 39 -1.86 -5.48 0.80
N THR A 40 -0.88 -5.89 1.61
CA THR A 40 -1.11 -6.33 3.01
C THR A 40 -1.76 -5.23 3.83
N PHE A 41 -1.24 -3.99 3.75
CA PHE A 41 -1.78 -2.85 4.47
C PHE A 41 -3.26 -2.62 4.15
N VAL A 42 -3.63 -2.58 2.87
CA VAL A 42 -5.03 -2.39 2.47
C VAL A 42 -5.92 -3.51 3.00
N LYS A 43 -5.47 -4.77 2.94
CA LYS A 43 -6.23 -5.92 3.48
C LYS A 43 -6.46 -5.80 4.98
N GLU A 44 -5.42 -5.48 5.75
CA GLU A 44 -5.54 -5.31 7.20
C GLU A 44 -6.42 -4.12 7.58
N VAL A 45 -6.29 -2.98 6.90
CA VAL A 45 -7.19 -1.83 7.09
C VAL A 45 -8.64 -2.21 6.81
N PHE A 46 -8.90 -2.94 5.72
CA PHE A 46 -10.25 -3.38 5.40
C PHE A 46 -10.85 -4.29 6.47
N LYS A 47 -10.08 -5.23 7.03
CA LYS A 47 -10.53 -6.09 8.14
C LYS A 47 -10.92 -5.27 9.36
N ILE A 48 -10.10 -4.28 9.74
CA ILE A 48 -10.37 -3.39 10.88
C ILE A 48 -11.62 -2.55 10.63
N CYS A 49 -11.73 -1.95 9.43
CA CYS A 49 -12.88 -1.13 9.07
C CYS A 49 -14.19 -1.93 9.05
N HIS A 50 -14.14 -3.22 8.72
CA HIS A 50 -15.33 -4.07 8.67
C HIS A 50 -15.75 -4.60 10.05
N ASN A 51 -14.80 -5.02 10.89
CA ASN A 51 -15.05 -5.75 12.13
C ASN A 51 -15.28 -4.86 13.37
N ASN A 52 -15.79 -3.63 13.16
CA ASN A 52 -15.89 -2.52 14.14
C ASN A 52 -14.68 -1.58 14.06
N TYR A 53 -14.81 -0.55 13.20
CA TYR A 53 -13.79 0.45 12.89
C TYR A 53 -13.04 0.94 14.15
N ASP A 54 -11.74 0.67 14.19
CA ASP A 54 -10.82 1.13 15.23
C ASP A 54 -9.65 1.91 14.58
N ILE A 55 -9.68 3.23 14.76
CA ILE A 55 -8.64 4.12 14.23
C ILE A 55 -7.27 3.88 14.87
N GLN A 56 -7.21 3.44 16.13
CA GLN A 56 -5.95 3.14 16.80
C GLN A 56 -5.34 1.86 16.24
N ALA A 57 -6.16 0.86 15.92
CA ALA A 57 -5.70 -0.34 15.22
C ALA A 57 -5.19 0.00 13.81
N VAL A 58 -5.87 0.88 13.06
CA VAL A 58 -5.38 1.34 11.74
C VAL A 58 -4.03 2.06 11.88
N LYS A 59 -3.86 2.95 12.87
CA LYS A 59 -2.58 3.65 13.11
C LYS A 59 -1.45 2.68 13.43
N LYS A 60 -1.73 1.61 14.16
CA LYS A 60 -0.73 0.57 14.47
C LYS A 60 -0.22 -0.13 13.21
N LEU A 61 -0.92 -0.09 12.08
CA LEU A 61 -0.45 -0.68 10.81
C LEU A 61 0.64 0.15 10.11
N ASP A 62 1.03 1.32 10.64
CA ASP A 62 2.09 2.16 10.05
C ASP A 62 3.42 1.41 9.87
N TYR A 63 3.71 0.40 10.70
CA TYR A 63 4.91 -0.43 10.55
C TYR A 63 4.98 -1.17 9.20
N LEU A 64 3.84 -1.42 8.54
CA LEU A 64 3.79 -2.02 7.22
C LEU A 64 4.31 -1.07 6.13
N THR A 65 4.20 0.24 6.34
CA THR A 65 4.47 1.27 5.34
C THR A 65 5.66 2.17 5.66
N ASN A 66 6.11 2.24 6.91
CA ASN A 66 7.13 3.19 7.39
C ASN A 66 8.48 3.14 6.64
N SER A 67 8.85 1.99 6.09
CA SER A 67 10.12 1.73 5.41
C SER A 67 9.94 1.46 3.92
N CYS A 68 8.75 1.73 3.38
CA CYS A 68 8.45 1.52 1.97
C CYS A 68 9.20 2.52 1.09
N LYS A 69 9.87 1.99 0.07
CA LYS A 69 10.47 2.81 -0.99
C LYS A 69 9.38 3.24 -1.96
N VAL A 70 9.33 4.52 -2.30
CA VAL A 70 8.43 5.08 -3.32
C VAL A 70 9.28 5.54 -4.50
N PRO A 71 9.58 4.67 -5.48
CA PRO A 71 10.40 5.03 -6.61
C PRO A 71 9.62 5.92 -7.58
N SER A 72 10.08 7.16 -7.78
CA SER A 72 9.50 8.07 -8.77
C SER A 72 9.54 7.49 -10.20
N ARG A 73 8.45 7.67 -10.95
CA ARG A 73 8.33 7.29 -12.36
C ARG A 73 9.30 8.07 -13.25
N SER A 74 9.56 9.34 -12.93
CA SER A 74 10.48 10.18 -13.69
C SER A 74 11.96 9.90 -13.38
N GLY A 75 12.24 9.02 -12.42
CA GLY A 75 13.59 8.80 -11.89
C GLY A 75 14.09 9.91 -10.95
N LYS A 76 13.40 11.06 -10.90
CA LYS A 76 13.69 12.14 -9.95
C LYS A 76 13.01 11.85 -8.64
N ASN A 77 13.75 11.32 -7.67
CA ASN A 77 13.22 10.92 -6.38
C ASN A 77 13.49 11.99 -5.32
N ILE A 78 12.79 13.13 -5.45
CA ILE A 78 12.96 14.29 -4.56
C ILE A 78 12.75 13.87 -3.10
N ALA A 79 11.71 13.09 -2.82
CA ALA A 79 11.42 12.57 -1.48
C ALA A 79 12.52 11.65 -0.91
N SER A 80 13.34 11.01 -1.75
CA SER A 80 14.47 10.18 -1.28
C SER A 80 15.73 10.99 -1.00
N ASN A 81 15.79 12.21 -1.52
CA ASN A 81 16.94 13.12 -1.36
C ASN A 81 16.71 14.15 -0.24
N ILE A 82 15.51 14.18 0.34
CA ILE A 82 15.25 14.92 1.56
C ILE A 82 15.72 14.02 2.71
N PHE A 83 16.92 14.30 3.21
CA PHE A 83 17.32 13.82 4.53
C PHE A 83 16.45 14.57 5.56
N LEU A 84 15.54 13.86 6.21
CA LEU A 84 14.86 14.34 7.42
C LEU A 84 15.73 14.02 8.64
#